data_AF-A0A6J7ET80-F1
#
_entry.id   AF-A0A6J7ET80-F1
#
_cell.length_a   1.000
_cell.length_b   1.000
_cell.length_c   1.000
_cell.angle_alpha   90.00
_cell.angle_beta   90.00
_cell.angle_gamma   90.00
#
_symmetry.space_group_name_H-M   'P 1'
#
loop_
_entity.id
_entity.type
_entity.pdbx_description
1 polymer ?
#
loop_
_entity_poly.entity_id
_entity_poly.type
_entity_poly.pdbx_seq_one_letter_code
_entity_poly.pdbx_strand_id
1 'polypeptide(L)' 'MERPTRFEHTQFLGDKRTQLVYDVDAWTDAAVIDEIVAAETGLCFGPDTLVEARNRGYTLATPGARRRFRKPRA' A
#
# COMPACT_ATOMS: atom_id res chain seq x y z
N MET A 1 -2.85 -13.76 7.00
CA MET A 1 -1.74 -13.53 6.05
C MET A 1 -0.48 -13.36 6.88
N GLU A 2 0.61 -14.02 6.53
CA GLU A 2 1.90 -13.73 7.17
C GLU A 2 2.38 -12.37 6.64
N ARG A 3 2.73 -11.45 7.55
CA ARG A 3 3.15 -10.11 7.14
C ARG A 3 4.52 -10.22 6.44
N PRO A 4 4.73 -9.56 5.29
CA PRO A 4 6.04 -9.56 4.66
C PRO A 4 7.07 -8.96 5.62
N THR A 5 8.26 -9.56 5.71
CA THR A 5 9.30 -9.21 6.69
C THR A 5 9.67 -7.71 6.72
N ARG A 6 9.62 -7.03 5.56
CA ARG A 6 9.91 -5.58 5.46
C ARG A 6 8.78 -4.68 5.97
N PHE A 7 7.59 -5.22 6.21
CA PHE A 7 6.36 -4.52 6.59
C PHE A 7 5.72 -5.11 7.86
N GLU A 8 6.49 -5.83 8.68
CA GLU A 8 6.01 -6.50 9.91
C GLU A 8 5.33 -5.53 10.88
N HIS A 9 5.76 -4.27 10.90
CA HIS A 9 5.23 -3.21 11.79
C HIS A 9 4.47 -2.11 11.03
N THR A 10 3.96 -2.39 9.82
CA THR A 10 3.25 -1.39 9.01
C THR A 10 1.81 -1.82 8.75
N GLN A 11 0.84 -1.04 9.22
CA GLN A 11 -0.58 -1.20 8.90
C GLN A 11 -0.91 -0.61 7.52
N PHE A 12 -0.36 0.56 7.17
CA PHE A 12 -0.69 1.21 5.90
C PHE A 12 0.41 1.04 4.84
N LEU A 13 0.14 0.21 3.83
CA LEU A 13 1.04 -0.01 2.70
C LEU A 13 0.60 0.81 1.48
N GLY A 14 1.43 1.76 1.05
CA GLY A 14 1.21 2.50 -0.19
C GLY A 14 1.80 1.78 -1.41
N ASP A 15 1.09 1.75 -2.53
CA ASP A 15 1.64 1.36 -3.83
C ASP A 15 2.06 2.59 -4.64
N LYS A 16 3.36 2.75 -4.88
CA LYS A 16 3.93 3.87 -5.64
C LYS A 16 3.43 3.93 -7.09
N ARG A 17 2.95 2.82 -7.66
CA ARG A 17 2.46 2.75 -9.05
C ARG A 17 1.05 3.32 -9.18
N THR A 18 0.22 3.20 -8.15
CA THR A 18 -1.21 3.55 -8.21
C THR A 18 -1.60 4.72 -7.31
N GLN A 19 -0.77 5.10 -6.35
CA GLN A 19 -1.13 6.00 -5.24
C GLN A 19 -2.37 5.53 -4.48
N LEU A 20 -2.52 4.20 -4.36
CA LEU A 20 -3.47 3.58 -3.44
C LEU A 20 -2.73 3.18 -2.17
N VAL A 21 -3.39 3.36 -1.03
CA VAL A 21 -2.94 2.85 0.27
C VAL A 21 -3.87 1.73 0.72
N TYR A 22 -3.29 0.65 1.18
CA TYR A 22 -3.98 -0.54 1.67
C TYR A 22 -3.80 -0.64 3.17
N ASP A 23 -4.89 -0.87 3.90
CA ASP A 23 -4.85 -1.27 5.29
C ASP A 23 -4.59 -2.77 5.35
N VAL A 24 -3.35 -3.17 5.65
CA VAL A 24 -2.90 -4.56 5.64
C VAL A 24 -3.66 -5.43 6.64
N ASP A 25 -4.18 -4.85 7.73
CA ASP A 25 -4.98 -5.58 8.71
C ASP A 25 -6.43 -5.81 8.26
N ALA A 26 -7.00 -4.87 7.51
CA ALA A 26 -8.38 -4.94 7.05
C ALA A 26 -8.54 -5.55 5.65
N TRP A 27 -7.48 -5.57 4.84
CA TRP A 27 -7.54 -6.01 3.45
C TRP A 27 -7.54 -7.54 3.32
N THR A 28 -8.52 -8.07 2.60
CA THR A 28 -8.76 -9.52 2.52
C THR A 28 -8.04 -10.21 1.36
N ASP A 29 -7.68 -9.47 0.31
CA ASP A 29 -7.00 -10.02 -0.87
C ASP A 29 -5.48 -9.92 -0.73
N ALA A 30 -4.88 -10.99 -0.22
CA ALA A 30 -3.44 -11.13 0.01
C ALA A 30 -2.60 -10.94 -1.25
N ALA A 31 -3.10 -11.39 -2.40
CA ALA A 31 -2.34 -11.40 -3.64
C ALA A 31 -1.94 -9.99 -4.09
N VAL A 32 -2.77 -8.98 -3.76
CA VAL A 32 -2.46 -7.58 -4.05
C VAL A 32 -1.27 -7.09 -3.22
N ILE A 33 -1.23 -7.42 -1.94
CA ILE A 33 -0.13 -7.04 -1.04
C ILE A 33 1.15 -7.75 -1.47
N ASP A 34 1.07 -9.06 -1.72
CA ASP A 34 2.21 -9.86 -2.18
C ASP A 34 2.79 -9.33 -3.50
N GLU A 35 1.93 -8.94 -4.45
CA GLU A 35 2.36 -8.33 -5.72
C GLU A 35 3.12 -7.01 -5.50
N ILE A 36 2.61 -6.12 -4.64
CA ILE A 36 3.23 -4.82 -4.34
C ILE A 36 4.63 -5.02 -3.73
N VAL A 37 4.75 -5.99 -2.82
CA VAL A 37 6.01 -6.35 -2.16
C VAL A 37 6.99 -6.97 -3.15
N ALA A 38 6.55 -7.96 -3.94
CA ALA A 38 7.38 -8.62 -4.96
C ALA A 38 7.86 -7.65 -6.04
N ALA A 39 7.04 -6.65 -6.39
CA ALA A 39 7.40 -5.59 -7.32
C ALA A 39 8.26 -4.48 -6.70
N GLU A 40 8.58 -4.55 -5.40
CA GLU A 40 9.33 -3.55 -4.63
C GLU A 40 8.77 -2.11 -4.78
N THR A 41 7.45 -2.03 -4.93
CA THR A 41 6.72 -0.78 -5.15
C THR A 41 5.95 -0.29 -3.92
N GLY A 42 6.04 -1.05 -2.83
CA GLY A 42 5.54 -0.67 -1.52
C GLY A 42 6.22 0.58 -0.95
N LEU A 43 5.47 1.31 -0.13
CA LEU A 43 5.91 2.49 0.62
C LEU A 43 5.28 2.47 2.01
N CYS A 44 6.11 2.63 3.05
CA CYS A 44 5.64 2.91 4.41
C CYS A 44 5.47 4.43 4.61
N PHE A 45 4.63 4.79 5.58
CA PHE A 45 4.39 6.16 5.97
C PHE A 45 4.98 6.43 7.36
N GLY A 46 5.46 7.66 7.57
CA GLY A 46 5.96 8.13 8.86
C GLY A 46 5.25 9.41 9.22
N PRO A 47 4.29 9.40 10.18
CA PRO A 47 3.82 8.25 10.98
C PRO A 47 2.95 7.26 10.17
N ASP A 48 2.84 6.01 10.63
CA ASP A 48 2.03 4.95 9.99
C ASP A 48 0.54 5.17 10.26
N THR A 49 -0.05 6.13 9.56
CA THR A 49 -1.46 6.50 9.70
C THR A 49 -2.07 6.76 8.33
N LEU A 50 -3.36 6.50 8.20
CA LEU A 50 -4.10 6.82 6.98
C LEU A 50 -4.08 8.33 6.67
N VAL A 51 -4.03 9.18 7.71
CA VAL A 51 -3.93 10.64 7.54
C VAL A 51 -2.62 11.02 6.84
N GLU A 52 -1.49 10.45 7.27
CA GLU A 52 -0.20 10.69 6.62
C GLU A 52 -0.21 10.23 5.15
N ALA A 53 -0.75 9.05 4.87
CA ALA A 53 -0.88 8.56 3.50
C ALA A 53 -1.69 9.53 2.62
N ARG A 54 -2.82 10.04 3.14
CA ARG A 54 -3.66 11.03 2.45
C ARG A 54 -2.95 12.35 2.23
N ASN A 55 -2.17 12.83 3.21
CA ASN A 55 -1.35 14.04 3.05
C ASN A 55 -0.30 13.89 1.95
N ARG A 56 0.18 12.67 1.70
CA ARG A 56 1.06 12.32 0.56
C ARG A 56 0.31 12.05 -0.76
N GLY A 57 -1.00 12.29 -0.80
CA GLY A 57 -1.83 12.13 -2.00
C GLY A 57 -2.30 10.71 -2.28
N TYR A 58 -2.15 9.78 -1.33
CA TYR A 58 -2.67 8.42 -1.47
C TYR A 58 -4.17 8.38 -1.19
N THR A 59 -4.87 7.47 -1.88
CA THR A 59 -6.30 7.20 -1.66
C THR A 59 -6.47 5.81 -1.07
N LEU A 60 -7.30 5.66 -0.03
CA LEU A 60 -7.60 4.34 0.55
C LEU A 60 -8.19 3.42 -0.52
N ALA A 61 -7.61 2.23 -0.66
CA ALA A 61 -8.12 1.21 -1.56
C ALA A 61 -9.49 0.70 -1.09
N THR A 62 -10.36 0.38 -2.06
CA THR A 62 -11.65 -0.27 -1.82
C THR A 62 -11.72 -1.54 -2.68
N PRO A 63 -12.46 -2.59 -2.28
CA PRO A 63 -12.56 -3.81 -3.08
C PRO A 63 -12.91 -3.52 -4.55
N GLY A 64 -12.14 -4.09 -5.47
CA GLY A 64 -12.32 -3.86 -6.91
C GLY A 64 -11.73 -2.54 -7.43
N ALA A 65 -11.15 -1.70 -6.59
CA ALA A 65 -10.45 -0.49 -7.04
C ALA A 65 -9.29 -0.85 -7.97
N ARG A 66 -9.27 -0.23 -9.15
CA ARG A 66 -8.14 -0.31 -10.09
C ARG A 66 -7.72 1.09 -10.48
N ARG A 67 -6.41 1.32 -10.49
CA ARG A 67 -5.79 2.51 -11.08
C ARG A 67 -4.77 2.10 -12.12
N ARG A 68 -4.53 2.98 -13.08
CA ARG A 68 -3.45 2.78 -14.06
C ARG A 68 -2.12 2.81 -13.33
N PHE A 69 -1.25 1.86 -13.64
CA PHE A 69 0.13 1.89 -13.17
C PHE A 69 0.86 3.08 -13.79
N ARG A 70 1.47 3.88 -12.94
CA ARG A 70 2.32 5.01 -13.29
C ARG A 70 3.75 4.67 -12.94
N LYS A 71 4.70 5.33 -13.61
CA LYS A 71 6.10 5.28 -13.19
C LYS A 71 6.18 5.75 -11.72
N PRO A 72 6.74 4.95 -10.80
CA PRO A 72 6.94 5.35 -9.42
C PRO A 72 7.61 6.72 -9.37
N ARG A 73 7.07 7.63 -8.56
CA ARG A 73 7.72 8.92 -8.31
C ARG A 73 8.95 8.66 -7.44
N ALA A 74 10.07 9.28 -7.83
CA ALA A 74 11.32 9.24 -7.06
C ALA A 74 11.17 10.00 -5.74
#